data_AF-A0AAW5MTQ2-F1
#
_entry.id   AF-A0AAW5MTQ2-F1
#
_cell.length_a   1.000
_cell.length_b   1.000
_cell.length_c   1.000
_cell.angle_alpha   90.00
_cell.angle_beta   90.00
_cell.angle_gamma   90.00
#
_symmetry.space_group_name_H-M   'P 1'
#
loop_
_entity.id
_entity.type
_entity.pdbx_description
1 polymer ?
#
loop_
_entity_poly.entity_id
_entity_poly.type
_entity_poly.pdbx_seq_one_letter_code
_entity_poly.pdbx_strand_id
1 'polypeptide(L)' 'MSEAIGYMKELAQFQPYWIEEPTSPDDVLGHSTIARAIAPIGVATGEHCQNRVVFKQLLQAGAISFCQIDS' A
#
# COMPACT_ATOMS: atom_id res chain seq x y z
N MET A 1 -9.03 5.02 4.27
CA MET A 1 -7.68 5.60 4.03
C MET A 1 -7.18 6.48 5.19
N SER A 2 -7.98 7.42 5.71
CA SER A 2 -7.52 8.40 6.73
C SER A 2 -6.97 7.78 8.01
N GLU A 3 -7.53 6.65 8.44
CA GLU A 3 -7.07 5.91 9.62
C GLU A 3 -5.66 5.36 9.46
N ALA A 4 -5.39 4.61 8.37
CA ALA A 4 -4.05 4.09 8.07
C ALA A 4 -3.00 5.21 7.99
N ILE A 5 -3.34 6.33 7.35
CA ILE A 5 -2.46 7.51 7.29
C ILE A 5 -2.21 8.10 8.69
N GLY A 6 -3.25 8.17 9.53
CA GLY A 6 -3.15 8.65 10.90
C GLY A 6 -2.17 7.81 11.73
N TYR A 7 -2.36 6.49 11.76
CA TYR A 7 -1.47 5.59 12.49
C TYR A 7 -0.02 5.66 11.96
N MET A 8 0.18 5.70 10.64
CA MET A 8 1.54 5.75 10.10
C MET A 8 2.26 7.06 10.40
N LYS A 9 1.54 8.17 10.58
CA LYS A 9 2.15 9.42 11.06
C LYS A 9 2.66 9.32 12.49
N GLU A 10 1.90 8.65 13.38
CA GLU A 10 2.32 8.43 14.76
C GLU A 10 3.51 7.45 14.84
N LEU A 11 3.47 6.40 14.02
CA LEU A 11 4.50 5.37 13.97
C LEU A 11 5.77 5.80 13.21
N ALA A 12 5.72 6.89 12.44
CA ALA A 12 6.85 7.38 11.64
C ALA A 12 8.13 7.61 12.47
N GLN A 13 8.01 7.91 13.77
CA GLN A 13 9.14 8.06 14.69
C GLN A 13 10.00 6.79 14.81
N PHE A 14 9.42 5.62 14.55
CA PHE A 14 10.12 4.33 14.59
C PHE A 14 10.71 3.93 13.24
N GLN A 15 10.63 4.81 12.24
CA GLN A 15 11.16 4.58 10.89
C GLN A 15 10.70 3.24 10.27
N PRO A 16 9.38 2.96 10.26
CA PRO A 16 8.88 1.72 9.67
C PRO A 16 9.24 1.66 8.19
N TYR A 17 9.59 0.48 7.71
CA TYR A 17 9.98 0.30 6.32
C TYR A 17 8.77 0.25 5.38
N TRP A 18 7.68 -0.39 5.80
CA TRP A 18 6.39 -0.37 5.09
C TRP A 18 5.19 -0.50 6.04
N ILE A 19 4.00 -0.22 5.49
CA ILE A 19 2.70 -0.71 5.99
C ILE A 19 2.16 -1.78 5.04
N GLU A 20 1.52 -2.81 5.59
CA GLU A 20 1.00 -3.96 4.85
C GLU A 20 -0.53 -3.93 4.79
N GLU A 21 -1.08 -4.22 3.61
CA GLU A 21 -2.53 -4.25 3.30
C GLU A 21 -3.33 -3.10 3.97
N PRO A 22 -2.93 -1.82 3.76
CA PRO A 22 -3.51 -0.69 4.50
C PRO A 22 -4.96 -0.38 4.10
N THR A 23 -5.48 -1.03 3.06
CA THR A 23 -6.87 -0.95 2.61
C THR A 23 -7.25 -2.17 1.78
N SER A 24 -8.48 -2.21 1.24
CA SER A 24 -8.97 -3.32 0.42
C SER A 24 -8.01 -3.67 -0.72
N PRO A 25 -7.71 -4.96 -0.98
CA PRO A 25 -6.70 -5.38 -1.98
C PRO A 25 -7.01 -4.90 -3.41
N ASP A 26 -8.29 -4.69 -3.72
CA ASP A 26 -8.72 -4.20 -5.04
C ASP A 26 -8.79 -2.66 -5.12
N ASP A 27 -8.62 -1.92 -4.01
CA ASP A 27 -8.64 -0.46 -3.99
C ASP A 27 -7.26 0.12 -4.37
N VAL A 28 -6.97 0.08 -5.67
CA VAL A 28 -5.73 0.59 -6.26
C VAL A 28 -5.49 2.07 -5.92
N LEU A 29 -6.52 2.90 -6.01
CA LEU A 29 -6.39 4.34 -5.80
C LEU A 29 -6.30 4.68 -4.31
N GLY A 30 -6.94 3.89 -3.45
CA GLY A 30 -6.75 3.95 -2.00
C GLY A 30 -5.30 3.70 -1.62
N HIS A 31 -4.70 2.61 -2.14
CA HIS A 31 -3.28 2.32 -1.94
C HIS A 31 -2.37 3.45 -2.46
N SER A 32 -2.60 3.96 -3.68
CA SER A 32 -1.85 5.11 -4.23
C SER A 32 -1.98 6.39 -3.42
N THR A 33 -3.16 6.64 -2.84
CA THR A 33 -3.37 7.79 -1.96
C THR A 33 -2.61 7.64 -0.64
N ILE A 34 -2.64 6.44 -0.04
CA ILE A 34 -1.92 6.13 1.19
C ILE A 34 -0.40 6.21 0.95
N ALA A 35 0.11 5.56 -0.08
CA ALA A 35 1.54 5.55 -0.43
C ALA A 35 2.12 6.97 -0.58
N ARG A 36 1.40 7.87 -1.27
CA ARG A 36 1.80 9.27 -1.39
C ARG A 36 1.79 10.02 -0.07
N ALA A 37 0.83 9.73 0.81
CA ALA A 37 0.66 10.43 2.07
C ALA A 37 1.66 10.02 3.16
N ILE A 38 2.16 8.78 3.12
CA ILE A 38 3.05 8.22 4.14
C ILE A 38 4.53 8.17 3.72
N ALA A 39 4.87 8.62 2.51
CA ALA A 39 6.24 8.67 2.04
C ALA A 39 7.16 9.36 3.08
N PRO A 40 8.36 8.81 3.36
CA PRO A 40 9.06 7.77 2.60
C PRO A 40 8.71 6.32 2.99
N ILE A 41 7.73 6.08 3.86
CA ILE A 41 7.34 4.73 4.26
C ILE A 41 6.68 4.01 3.07
N GLY A 42 7.07 2.76 2.81
CA GLY A 42 6.52 1.99 1.71
C GLY A 42 5.14 1.41 1.98
N VAL A 43 4.50 0.92 0.92
CA VAL A 43 3.25 0.14 1.00
C VAL A 43 3.48 -1.25 0.43
N ALA A 44 3.06 -2.28 1.16
CA ALA A 44 3.12 -3.69 0.77
C ALA A 44 1.71 -4.27 0.63
N THR A 45 1.45 -4.99 -0.47
CA THR A 45 0.20 -5.75 -0.69
C THR A 45 0.40 -6.74 -1.85
N GLY A 46 -0.56 -7.64 -2.06
CA GLY A 46 -0.61 -8.52 -3.23
C GLY A 46 -1.17 -9.91 -2.95
N GLU A 47 -1.21 -10.34 -1.70
CA GLU A 47 -1.55 -11.73 -1.33
C GLU A 47 -3.00 -12.08 -1.66
N HIS A 48 -3.90 -11.11 -1.49
CA HIS A 48 -5.32 -11.23 -1.86
C HIS A 48 -5.65 -10.61 -3.22
N CYS A 49 -4.65 -10.26 -4.04
CA CYS A 49 -4.90 -9.61 -5.32
C CYS A 49 -5.47 -10.59 -6.35
N GLN A 50 -6.65 -10.27 -6.88
CA GLN A 50 -7.44 -11.19 -7.71
C GLN A 50 -6.77 -11.65 -9.00
N ASN A 51 -6.04 -10.77 -9.69
CA ASN A 51 -5.53 -11.08 -11.03
C ASN A 51 -4.45 -10.09 -11.51
N ARG A 52 -3.80 -10.46 -12.63
CA ARG A 52 -2.76 -9.67 -13.32
C ARG A 52 -3.18 -8.24 -13.70
N VAL A 53 -4.47 -7.95 -13.88
CA VAL A 53 -4.93 -6.59 -14.23
C VAL A 53 -4.84 -5.67 -13.03
N VAL A 54 -5.27 -6.14 -11.85
CA VAL A 54 -5.17 -5.36 -10.61
C VAL A 54 -3.70 -5.15 -10.23
N PHE A 55 -2.85 -6.18 -10.30
CA PHE A 55 -1.40 -6.02 -10.11
C PHE A 55 -0.80 -4.95 -11.04
N LYS A 56 -1.14 -4.99 -12.34
CA LYS A 56 -0.69 -3.97 -13.30
C LYS A 56 -1.14 -2.56 -12.85
N GLN A 57 -2.37 -2.41 -12.40
CA GLN A 57 -2.91 -1.12 -11.95
C GLN A 57 -2.22 -0.62 -10.68
N LEU A 58 -1.97 -1.49 -9.69
CA LEU A 58 -1.21 -1.17 -8.47
C LEU A 58 0.18 -0.61 -8.82
N LEU A 59 0.89 -1.29 -9.72
CA LEU A 59 2.22 -0.88 -10.17
C LEU A 59 2.19 0.43 -10.96
N GLN A 60 1.26 0.58 -11.92
CA GLN A 60 1.16 1.79 -12.75
C GLN A 60 0.72 3.02 -11.96
N ALA A 61 -0.08 2.85 -10.91
CA ALA A 61 -0.54 3.95 -10.05
C ALA A 61 0.48 4.36 -8.97
N GLY A 62 1.65 3.70 -8.91
CA GLY A 62 2.62 3.89 -7.82
C GLY A 62 2.01 3.55 -6.46
N ALA A 63 1.09 2.58 -6.43
CA ALA A 63 0.28 2.28 -5.25
C ALA A 63 1.03 1.44 -4.21
N ILE A 64 2.08 0.74 -4.63
CA ILE A 64 2.80 -0.24 -3.82
C ILE A 64 4.31 -0.10 -4.05
N SER A 65 5.07 -0.30 -3.00
CA SER A 65 6.54 -0.39 -3.02
C SER A 65 7.01 -1.84 -2.99
N PHE A 66 6.21 -2.72 -2.37
CA PHE A 66 6.50 -4.14 -2.23
C PHE A 66 5.30 -4.95 -2.72
N CYS A 67 5.55 -5.93 -3.59
CA CYS A 67 4.51 -6.78 -4.18
C CYS A 67 4.60 -8.19 -3.58
N GLN A 68 3.52 -8.65 -2.95
CA GLN A 68 3.46 -9.91 -2.20
C GLN A 68 2.53 -10.91 -2.89
N ILE A 69 2.90 -11.43 -4.06
CA ILE A 69 2.09 -12.41 -4.77
C ILE A 69 2.03 -13.72 -3.97
N ASP A 70 0.84 -14.25 -3.74
CA ASP A 70 0.62 -15.63 -3.29
C ASP A 70 0.45 -16.56 -4.52
N SER A 71 1.07 -17.74 -4.49
CA SER A 71 1.28 -18.64 -5.64
C SER A 71 0.91 -20.08 -5.38
#